data_AF-G7ZBK2-F1
#
_entry.id   AF-G7ZBK2-F1
#
_cell.length_a   1.000
_cell.length_b   1.000
_cell.length_c   1.000
_cell.angle_alpha   90.00
_cell.angle_beta   90.00
_cell.angle_gamma   90.00
#
_symmetry.space_group_name_H-M   'P 1'
#
loop_
_entity.id
_entity.type
_entity.pdbx_description
1 polymer ?
#
loop_
_entity_poly.entity_id
_entity_poly.type
_entity_poly.pdbx_seq_one_letter_code
_entity_poly.pdbx_strand_id
1 'polypeptide(L)'
;MVSRMARIVHMGKLGGYAALLEGTLLELDGRLLWPSTGALSEAMRRAGIQPSDLILDTRSPVGAMTSVTVNGSAAGLLRSGALAMAA
;
A
#
# COMPACT_ATOMS: atom_id res chain seq x y z
N MET A 1 -23.01 4.69 -17.23
CA MET A 1 -22.54 3.31 -16.96
C MET A 1 -21.13 3.44 -16.41
N VAL A 2 -20.88 3.11 -15.15
CA VAL A 2 -19.52 3.18 -14.58
C VAL A 2 -18.75 1.98 -15.13
N SER A 3 -17.80 2.21 -16.02
CA SER A 3 -16.86 1.18 -16.45
C SER A 3 -16.00 0.81 -15.25
N ARG A 4 -16.33 -0.30 -14.58
CA ARG A 4 -15.55 -0.81 -13.44
C ARG A 4 -14.27 -1.46 -13.97
N MET A 5 -13.14 -0.81 -13.72
CA MET A 5 -11.82 -1.31 -14.10
C MET A 5 -11.28 -2.23 -13.01
N ALA A 6 -10.72 -3.38 -13.41
CA ALA A 6 -10.00 -4.25 -12.47
C ALA A 6 -8.58 -3.73 -12.26
N ARG A 7 -8.16 -3.61 -11.02
CA ARG A 7 -6.81 -3.18 -10.64
C ARG A 7 -5.89 -4.40 -10.68
N ILE A 8 -4.66 -4.20 -11.15
CA ILE A 8 -3.64 -5.24 -11.13
C ILE A 8 -2.88 -5.15 -9.80
N VAL A 9 -2.74 -6.26 -9.09
CA VAL A 9 -2.00 -6.34 -7.82
C VAL A 9 -0.77 -7.22 -8.01
N HIS A 10 0.43 -6.68 -7.79
CA HIS A 10 1.66 -7.47 -7.72
C HIS A 10 1.80 -8.06 -6.31
N MET A 11 1.66 -9.38 -6.22
CA MET A 11 1.70 -10.17 -4.99
C MET A 11 3.14 -10.46 -4.59
N GLY A 12 3.72 -9.59 -3.77
CA GLY A 12 5.15 -9.61 -3.48
C GLY A 12 5.67 -10.91 -2.87
N LYS A 13 4.92 -11.50 -1.93
CA LYS A 13 5.32 -12.76 -1.27
C LYS A 13 5.05 -14.01 -2.12
N LEU A 14 4.00 -13.97 -2.94
CA LEU A 14 3.58 -15.13 -3.73
C LEU A 14 4.30 -15.20 -5.08
N GLY A 15 4.83 -14.07 -5.56
CA GLY A 15 5.48 -13.95 -6.86
C GLY A 15 4.47 -14.06 -7.99
N GLY A 16 3.87 -12.94 -8.38
CA GLY A 16 2.96 -12.87 -9.52
C GLY A 16 1.92 -11.77 -9.39
N TYR A 17 0.96 -11.78 -10.30
CA TYR A 17 -0.04 -10.73 -10.43
C TYR A 17 -1.45 -11.29 -10.29
N ALA A 18 -2.32 -10.55 -9.61
CA ALA A 18 -3.72 -10.88 -9.43
C ALA A 18 -4.62 -9.72 -9.85
N ALA A 19 -5.84 -10.05 -10.26
CA ALA A 19 -6.89 -9.10 -10.57
C ALA A 19 -7.66 -8.73 -9.31
N LEU A 20 -7.87 -7.45 -9.04
CA LEU A 20 -8.73 -6.97 -7.95
C LEU A 20 -9.86 -6.13 -8.53
N LEU A 21 -11.10 -6.56 -8.33
CA LEU A 21 -12.30 -5.83 -8.73
C LEU A 21 -13.19 -5.63 -7.51
N GLU A 22 -13.49 -4.38 -7.18
CA GLU A 22 -14.33 -4.03 -6.03
C GLU A 22 -13.90 -4.69 -4.70
N GLY A 23 -12.59 -4.78 -4.47
CA GLY A 23 -12.04 -5.39 -3.27
C GLY A 23 -12.02 -6.92 -3.26
N THR A 24 -12.48 -7.56 -4.34
CA THR A 24 -12.45 -9.03 -4.49
C THR A 24 -11.39 -9.44 -5.51
N LEU A 25 -10.58 -10.44 -5.17
CA LEU A 25 -9.64 -11.03 -6.12
C LEU A 25 -10.40 -11.88 -7.13
N LEU A 26 -10.14 -11.67 -8.41
CA LEU A 26 -10.79 -12.42 -9.46
C LEU A 26 -9.99 -13.65 -9.84
N GLU A 27 -10.68 -14.77 -9.93
CA GLU A 27 -10.20 -15.95 -10.62
C GLU A 27 -10.55 -15.82 -12.10
N LEU A 28 -9.53 -15.86 -12.96
CA LEU A 28 -9.67 -15.78 -14.40
C LEU A 28 -9.16 -17.09 -14.98
N ASP A 29 -9.97 -17.78 -15.79
CA ASP A 29 -9.56 -19.06 -16.41
C ASP A 29 -9.12 -20.13 -15.39
N GLY A 30 -9.79 -20.19 -14.23
CA GLY A 30 -9.42 -21.10 -13.13
C GLY A 30 -8.12 -20.73 -12.40
N ARG A 31 -7.58 -19.54 -12.67
CA ARG A 31 -6.30 -19.08 -12.13
C ARG A 31 -6.42 -17.71 -11.47
N LEU A 32 -6.03 -17.66 -10.20
CA LEU A 32 -6.04 -16.44 -9.39
C LEU A 32 -4.72 -15.66 -9.50
N LEU A 33 -3.61 -16.35 -9.83
CA LEU A 33 -2.26 -15.80 -9.82
C LEU A 33 -1.53 -16.05 -11.14
N TRP A 34 -1.08 -14.96 -11.75
CA TRP A 34 -0.52 -14.93 -13.10
C TRP A 34 0.97 -14.57 -13.08
N PRO A 35 1.80 -15.15 -13.96
CA PRO A 35 3.24 -14.93 -13.95
C PRO A 35 3.65 -13.53 -14.44
N SER A 36 2.77 -12.82 -15.16
CA SER A 36 3.07 -11.52 -15.75
C SER A 36 1.82 -10.66 -15.90
N THR A 37 2.00 -9.33 -15.87
CA THR A 37 0.92 -8.35 -16.09
C THR A 37 0.25 -8.50 -17.45
N GLY A 38 1.02 -8.81 -18.49
CA GLY A 38 0.49 -9.02 -19.85
C GLY A 38 -0.45 -10.22 -19.93
N ALA A 39 -0.06 -11.36 -19.34
CA ALA A 39 -0.89 -12.57 -19.31
C ALA A 39 -2.19 -12.34 -18.53
N LEU A 40 -2.10 -11.65 -17.38
CA LEU A 40 -3.27 -11.25 -16.60
C LEU A 40 -4.20 -10.29 -17.37
N SER A 41 -3.62 -9.29 -18.05
CA SER A 41 -4.38 -8.30 -18.80
C SER A 41 -5.14 -8.93 -19.98
N GLU A 42 -4.51 -9.87 -20.67
CA GLU A 42 -5.17 -10.64 -21.72
C GLU A 42 -6.32 -11.50 -21.16
N ALA A 43 -6.12 -12.15 -20.02
CA ALA A 43 -7.18 -12.91 -19.36
C ALA A 43 -8.36 -12.02 -18.94
N MET A 44 -8.09 -10.82 -18.40
CA MET A 44 -9.12 -9.83 -18.08
C MET A 44 -9.90 -9.39 -19.33
N ARG A 45 -9.20 -9.09 -20.43
CA ARG A 45 -9.85 -8.68 -21.69
C ARG A 45 -10.74 -9.79 -22.26
N ARG A 46 -10.29 -11.05 -22.21
CA ARG A 46 -11.11 -12.21 -22.61
C ARG A 46 -12.36 -12.36 -21.75
N ALA A 47 -12.27 -12.03 -20.46
CA ALA A 47 -13.41 -11.98 -19.55
C ALA A 47 -14.28 -10.71 -19.69
N GLY A 48 -13.98 -9.81 -20.63
CA GLY A 48 -14.71 -8.54 -20.83
C GLY A 48 -14.42 -7.49 -19.76
N ILE A 49 -13.34 -7.65 -19.00
CA ILE A 49 -12.95 -6.77 -17.89
C ILE A 49 -11.84 -5.85 -18.37
N GLN A 50 -12.02 -4.54 -18.15
CA GLN A 50 -11.00 -3.56 -18.50
C GLN A 50 -9.92 -3.50 -17.40
N PRO A 51 -8.64 -3.79 -17.72
CA PRO A 51 -7.55 -3.64 -16.78
C PRO A 51 -7.28 -2.14 -16.51
N SER A 52 -6.93 -1.83 -15.27
CA SER A 52 -6.38 -0.53 -14.89
C SER A 52 -4.92 -0.42 -15.35
N ASP A 53 -4.50 0.79 -15.72
CA ASP A 53 -3.11 1.09 -16.11
C ASP A 53 -2.16 1.10 -14.89
N LEU A 54 -2.71 1.22 -13.68
CA LEU A 54 -1.94 1.27 -12.43
C LEU A 54 -1.83 -0.11 -11.78
N ILE A 55 -0.63 -0.42 -11.29
CA ILE A 55 -0.32 -1.64 -10.55
C ILE A 55 -0.14 -1.31 -9.07
N LEU A 56 -0.85 -2.05 -8.22
CA LEU A 56 -0.67 -2.05 -6.78
C LEU A 56 0.46 -3.01 -6.42
N ASP A 57 1.64 -2.48 -6.08
CA ASP A 57 2.77 -3.30 -5.61
C ASP A 57 2.66 -3.55 -4.10
N THR A 58 2.57 -4.83 -3.71
CA THR A 58 2.45 -5.23 -2.29
C THR A 58 3.76 -5.72 -1.71
N ARG A 59 4.88 -5.62 -2.44
CA ARG A 59 6.19 -5.93 -1.86
C ARG A 59 6.45 -4.94 -0.73
N SER A 60 7.05 -5.43 0.34
CA SER A 60 7.61 -4.55 1.34
C SER A 60 8.64 -3.66 0.65
N PRO A 61 8.57 -2.32 0.81
CA PRO A 61 9.61 -1.45 0.32
C PRO A 61 10.90 -1.83 1.06
N VAL A 62 11.84 -2.47 0.35
CA VAL A 62 13.15 -2.78 0.90
C VAL A 62 13.80 -1.44 1.22
N GLY A 63 14.03 -1.15 2.51
CA GLY A 63 14.64 0.11 2.95
C GLY A 63 13.69 1.21 3.44
N ALA A 64 12.39 0.98 3.66
CA ALA A 64 11.58 1.89 4.47
C ALA A 64 11.92 1.77 5.98
N MET A 65 13.19 1.93 6.32
CA MET A 65 13.59 2.40 7.64
C MET A 65 13.23 3.89 7.70
N THR A 66 11.94 4.20 7.84
CA THR A 66 11.57 5.48 8.45
C THR A 66 12.00 5.40 9.90
N SER A 67 13.25 5.75 10.17
CA SER A 67 13.69 6.17 11.50
C SER A 67 12.95 7.47 11.82
N VAL A 68 11.69 7.35 12.24
CA VAL A 68 11.00 8.45 12.90
C VAL A 68 11.62 8.56 14.28
N THR A 69 12.70 9.33 14.37
CA THR A 69 13.18 9.86 15.65
C THR A 69 12.13 10.84 16.12
N VAL A 70 11.25 10.42 17.03
CA VAL A 70 10.39 11.33 17.77
C VAL A 70 11.30 12.10 18.72
N ASN A 71 11.73 13.32 18.34
CA ASN A 71 12.45 14.21 19.24
C ASN A 71 11.46 14.76 20.27
N GLY A 72 11.12 13.94 21.25
CA GLY A 72 10.37 14.33 22.44
C GLY A 72 11.28 14.92 23.50
N SER A 73 12.03 15.98 23.19
CA SER A 73 12.74 16.76 24.20
C SER A 73 11.82 17.85 24.76
N ALA A 74 10.75 17.42 25.42
CA ALA A 74 10.00 18.25 26.37
C ALA A 74 10.49 17.91 27.78
N ALA A 75 11.74 18.26 28.09
CA ALA A 75 12.21 18.31 29.46
C ALA A 75 11.68 19.62 30.06
N GLY A 76 10.64 19.49 30.88
CA GLY A 76 10.01 20.61 31.56
C GLY A 76 10.96 21.32 32.51
N LEU A 77 10.89 22.65 32.49
CA LEU A 77 11.20 23.48 33.64
C LEU A 77 9.92 24.22 34.03
N LEU A 78 9.17 23.57 34.92
CA LEU A 78 8.07 24.17 35.66
C LEU A 78 8.61 25.38 36.44
N ARG A 79 7.96 26.53 36.24
CA ARG A 79 8.00 27.68 37.16
C ARG A 79 7.68 27.20 38.57
N SER A 80 8.66 27.29 39.47
CA SER A 80 8.44 27.33 40.91
C SER A 80 9.28 28.47 41.48
N GLY A 81 8.61 29.39 42.15
CA GLY A 81 9.14 30.70 42.50
C GLY A 81 10.16 30.72 43.64
N ALA A 82 10.87 31.84 43.72
CA ALA A 82 11.39 32.40 44.95
C ALA A 82 11.64 33.91 44.73
N LEU A 83 10.66 34.73 45.13
CA LEU A 83 10.97 36.04 45.68
C LEU A 83 11.59 35.76 47.05
N ALA A 84 12.89 36.04 47.20
CA ALA A 84 13.51 36.17 48.52
C ALA A 84 14.45 37.37 48.48
N MET A 85 14.15 38.35 49.32
CA MET A 85 14.94 39.53 49.60
C MET A 85 16.35 39.16 50.07
N ALA A 86 17.34 39.94 49.65
CA ALA A 86 18.62 40.02 50.35
C ALA A 86 18.99 41.51 50.49
N ALA A 87 19.09 41.89 51.77
CA ALA A 87 19.59 43.11 52.43
C ALA A 87 20.04 44.31 51.60
#